data_AF-A0A9W5YDU7-F1
#
_entry.id   AF-A0A9W5YDU7-F1
#
_cell.length_a   1.000
_cell.length_b   1.000
_cell.length_c   1.000
_cell.angle_alpha   90.00
_cell.angle_beta   90.00
_cell.angle_gamma   90.00
#
_symmetry.space_group_name_H-M   'P 1'
#
loop_
_entity.id
_entity.type
_entity.pdbx_description
1 polymer ?
#
loop_
_entity_poly.entity_id
_entity_poly.type
_entity_poly.pdbx_seq_one_letter_code
_entity_poly.pdbx_strand_id
1 'polypeptide(L)'
;MNKENKKYVNKVLRRIDCSTKYKKRIRNDLHMMLEDKAMELGETDPYKLLGDAEQVAEEFAENMGVSLFTKYQYVSEKKFMGMPLIQINNNNRRYYEYKSQRTIMGIPLIHVNHKPFGVAKGIIAIGNISIGVISFGCVSIGVISFGAISFAVLLSLGALALAGVFAIGGVAVAGLFALGGAAYSGYVSIGGAAMAKEFACGGYARAKVAIGDKINAKVGYYYESGHGEYARKVVEGTQLSKDYIFNKVPELSDFVRGLIEKCIYLINNDYMHFN
;
A
#
# COMPACT_ATOMS: atom_id res chain seq x y z
N MET A 1 32.33 16.00 26.17
CA MET A 1 31.54 14.74 26.33
C MET A 1 31.98 13.57 25.44
N ASN A 2 32.31 12.43 26.05
CA ASN A 2 32.51 11.13 25.37
C ASN A 2 31.19 10.58 24.80
N LYS A 3 31.27 9.67 23.81
CA LYS A 3 30.16 8.98 23.13
C LYS A 3 29.25 8.23 24.12
N GLU A 4 29.81 7.64 25.18
CA GLU A 4 29.03 6.93 26.20
C GLU A 4 28.17 7.88 27.05
N ASN A 5 28.75 8.98 27.53
CA ASN A 5 28.03 10.05 28.23
C ASN A 5 26.90 10.62 27.36
N LYS A 6 27.15 10.84 26.07
CA LYS A 6 26.10 11.30 25.13
C LYS A 6 24.95 10.30 25.00
N LYS A 7 25.25 9.00 25.02
CA LYS A 7 24.24 7.92 24.96
C LYS A 7 23.45 7.86 26.25
N TYR A 8 24.11 7.98 27.40
CA TYR A 8 23.50 8.02 28.74
C TYR A 8 22.53 9.20 28.88
N VAL A 9 23.00 10.43 28.60
CA VAL A 9 22.17 11.65 28.70
C VAL A 9 20.92 11.57 27.80
N ASN A 10 21.05 11.02 26.58
CA ASN A 10 19.90 10.82 25.72
C ASN A 10 18.91 9.75 26.25
N LYS A 11 19.38 8.77 27.04
CA LYS A 11 18.51 7.78 27.70
C LYS A 11 17.67 8.46 28.79
N VAL A 12 18.28 9.28 29.63
CA VAL A 12 17.61 10.09 30.68
C VAL A 12 16.56 11.03 30.04
N LEU A 13 16.97 11.85 29.07
CA LEU A 13 16.10 12.87 28.44
C LEU A 13 14.91 12.28 27.67
N ARG A 14 14.98 11.02 27.24
CA ARG A 14 13.86 10.35 26.56
C ARG A 14 12.73 9.99 27.52
N ARG A 15 13.01 9.91 28.82
CA ARG A 15 12.05 9.52 29.85
C ARG A 15 11.24 10.70 30.39
N ILE A 16 11.83 11.90 30.36
CA ILE A 16 11.24 13.13 30.89
C ILE A 16 10.31 13.75 29.83
N ASP A 17 9.04 13.95 30.20
CA ASP A 17 8.04 14.58 29.33
C ASP A 17 8.08 16.11 29.48
N CYS A 18 9.05 16.73 28.80
CA CYS A 18 9.19 18.19 28.79
C CYS A 18 9.49 18.73 27.40
N SER A 19 9.25 20.04 27.23
CA SER A 19 9.51 20.74 25.97
C SER A 19 10.98 20.72 25.57
N THR A 20 11.24 20.90 24.27
CA THR A 20 12.58 20.81 23.66
C THR A 20 13.57 21.80 24.28
N LYS A 21 13.10 22.99 24.67
CA LYS A 21 13.91 24.01 25.36
C LYS A 21 14.40 23.53 26.72
N TYR A 22 13.54 22.87 27.49
CA TYR A 22 13.87 22.31 28.80
C TYR A 22 14.78 21.08 28.68
N LYS A 23 14.56 20.20 27.69
CA LYS A 23 15.48 19.10 27.39
C LYS A 23 16.90 19.57 27.08
N LYS A 24 17.07 20.77 26.53
CA LYS A 24 18.40 21.37 26.30
C LYS A 24 19.08 21.79 27.60
N ARG A 25 18.32 22.31 28.58
CA ARG A 25 18.84 22.67 29.91
C ARG A 25 19.29 21.43 30.68
N ILE A 26 18.40 20.44 30.81
CA ILE A 26 18.71 19.17 31.49
C ILE A 26 19.92 18.47 30.84
N ARG A 27 20.06 18.55 29.51
CA ARG A 27 21.24 18.02 28.81
C ARG A 27 22.53 18.66 29.29
N ASN A 28 22.53 19.98 29.46
CA ASN A 28 23.71 20.73 29.90
C ASN A 28 24.00 20.44 31.37
N ASP A 29 22.97 20.35 32.22
CA ASP A 29 23.12 20.05 33.65
C ASP A 29 23.74 18.67 33.86
N LEU A 30 23.21 17.65 33.16
CA LEU A 30 23.77 16.29 33.19
C LEU A 30 25.20 16.24 32.62
N HIS A 31 25.52 17.10 31.66
CA HIS A 31 26.88 17.18 31.12
C HIS A 31 27.87 17.71 32.16
N MET A 32 27.51 18.81 32.84
CA MET A 32 28.34 19.38 33.91
C MET A 32 28.53 18.37 35.05
N MET A 33 27.44 17.75 35.52
CA MET A 33 27.50 16.73 36.59
C MET A 33 28.40 15.54 36.23
N LEU A 34 28.38 15.09 34.97
CA LEU A 34 29.25 14.00 34.52
C LEU A 34 30.72 14.42 34.46
N GLU A 35 31.01 15.65 34.05
CA GLU A 35 32.39 16.15 33.97
C GLU A 35 32.99 16.41 35.36
N ASP A 36 32.22 17.02 36.25
CA ASP A 36 32.66 17.30 37.62
C ASP A 36 32.98 15.99 38.36
N LYS A 37 32.05 15.02 38.36
CA LYS A 37 32.28 13.73 39.02
C LYS A 37 33.38 12.90 38.38
N ALA A 38 33.56 13.00 37.06
CA ALA A 38 34.65 12.30 36.39
C ALA A 38 36.02 12.82 36.84
N MET A 39 36.13 14.13 37.10
CA MET A 39 37.35 14.75 37.60
C MET A 39 37.62 14.37 39.06
N GLU A 40 36.58 14.31 39.89
CA GLU A 40 36.71 13.93 41.32
C GLU A 40 37.08 12.46 41.52
N LEU A 41 36.48 11.55 40.74
CA LEU A 41 36.58 10.11 40.97
C LEU A 41 37.58 9.41 40.04
N GLY A 42 38.11 10.11 39.03
CA GLY A 42 38.96 9.52 38.00
C GLY A 42 38.25 8.44 37.16
N GLU A 43 36.92 8.45 37.14
CA GLU A 43 36.07 7.47 36.45
C GLU A 43 35.37 8.13 35.25
N THR A 44 35.12 7.35 34.20
CA THR A 44 34.54 7.85 32.93
C THR A 44 33.23 7.17 32.56
N ASP A 45 32.87 6.08 33.23
CA ASP A 45 31.58 5.40 33.04
C ASP A 45 30.42 6.20 33.65
N PRO A 46 29.48 6.73 32.84
CA PRO A 46 28.38 7.54 33.34
C PRO A 46 27.46 6.81 34.33
N TYR A 47 27.38 5.48 34.27
CA TYR A 47 26.57 4.70 35.22
C TYR A 47 27.19 4.61 36.60
N LYS A 48 28.53 4.65 36.69
CA LYS A 48 29.22 4.70 37.99
C LYS A 48 29.22 6.12 38.57
N LEU A 49 29.24 7.13 37.72
CA LEU A 49 29.24 8.54 38.14
C LEU A 49 27.86 8.98 38.64
N LEU A 50 26.80 8.67 37.89
CA LEU A 50 25.45 9.16 38.17
C LEU A 50 24.43 8.07 38.51
N GLY A 51 24.78 6.79 38.44
CA GLY A 51 23.85 5.70 38.71
C GLY A 51 23.03 5.28 37.49
N ASP A 52 21.87 4.65 37.74
CA ASP A 52 21.00 4.22 36.64
C ASP A 52 20.25 5.40 36.01
N ALA A 53 20.20 5.40 34.68
CA ALA A 53 19.59 6.48 33.91
C ALA A 53 18.09 6.66 34.17
N GLU A 54 17.37 5.62 34.64
CA GLU A 54 15.95 5.70 34.97
C GLU A 54 15.75 6.44 36.30
N GLN A 55 16.55 6.10 37.32
CA GLN A 55 16.54 6.78 38.62
C GLN A 55 16.92 8.26 38.48
N VAL A 56 17.96 8.56 37.69
CA VAL A 56 18.32 9.95 37.40
C VAL A 56 17.19 10.68 36.68
N ALA A 57 16.45 10.03 35.78
CA ALA A 57 15.31 10.66 35.15
C ALA A 57 14.16 10.93 36.12
N GLU A 58 13.92 10.02 37.07
CA GLU A 58 12.93 10.14 38.14
C GLU A 58 13.26 11.32 39.07
N GLU A 59 14.49 11.41 39.59
CA GLU A 59 14.93 12.53 40.43
C GLU A 59 14.78 13.88 39.72
N PHE A 60 15.17 13.95 38.43
CA PHE A 60 14.99 15.16 37.64
C PHE A 60 13.51 15.50 37.46
N ALA A 61 12.67 14.52 37.13
CA ALA A 61 11.24 14.73 36.93
C ALA A 61 10.53 15.20 38.22
N GLU A 62 10.86 14.59 39.36
CA GLU A 62 10.34 14.97 40.68
C GLU A 62 10.77 16.39 41.07
N ASN A 63 12.07 16.69 41.01
CA ASN A 63 12.61 18.00 41.35
C ASN A 63 12.02 19.14 40.49
N MET A 64 11.60 18.82 39.26
CA MET A 64 11.02 19.79 38.34
C MET A 64 9.49 19.84 38.37
N GLY A 65 8.81 18.92 39.07
CA GLY A 65 7.35 18.79 39.01
C GLY A 65 6.83 18.42 37.61
N VAL A 66 7.64 17.72 36.81
CA VAL A 66 7.31 17.33 35.43
C VAL A 66 6.98 15.84 35.42
N SER A 67 5.96 15.44 34.66
CA SER A 67 5.65 14.03 34.51
C SER A 67 6.75 13.28 33.77
N LEU A 68 7.08 12.09 34.24
CA LEU A 68 7.72 11.09 33.38
C LEU A 68 6.71 10.67 32.32
N PHE A 69 7.18 10.25 31.15
CA PHE A 69 6.31 9.50 30.23
C PHE A 69 5.82 8.25 30.98
N THR A 70 4.61 8.25 31.55
CA THR A 70 4.11 7.04 32.21
C THR A 70 3.99 5.93 31.17
N LYS A 71 4.29 4.71 31.59
CA LYS A 71 4.23 3.51 30.75
C LYS A 71 2.75 3.17 30.52
N TYR A 72 2.01 4.02 29.80
CA TYR A 72 0.61 3.77 29.45
C TYR A 72 0.59 2.64 28.42
N GLN A 73 0.05 1.51 28.86
CA GLN A 73 -0.22 0.37 28.02
C GLN A 73 -1.73 0.13 28.02
N TYR A 74 -2.41 0.62 26.98
CA TYR A 74 -3.83 0.37 26.78
C TYR A 74 -4.00 -0.74 25.75
N VAL A 75 -4.77 -1.76 26.09
CA VAL A 75 -5.15 -2.84 25.19
C VAL A 75 -6.67 -2.92 25.24
N SER A 76 -7.33 -2.71 24.11
CA SER A 76 -8.78 -2.83 24.04
C SER A 76 -9.22 -4.26 24.36
N GLU A 77 -10.29 -4.39 25.14
CA GLU A 77 -10.92 -5.68 25.41
C GLU A 77 -11.51 -6.31 24.14
N LYS A 78 -12.09 -5.48 23.28
CA LYS A 78 -12.59 -5.92 21.96
C LYS A 78 -11.42 -6.35 21.09
N LYS A 79 -11.54 -7.57 20.56
CA LYS A 79 -10.58 -8.16 19.64
C LYS A 79 -11.22 -8.36 18.27
N PHE A 80 -10.47 -8.09 17.21
CA PHE A 80 -10.79 -8.47 15.84
C PHE A 80 -9.77 -9.50 15.37
N MET A 81 -10.25 -10.67 14.95
CA MET A 81 -9.41 -11.79 14.52
C MET A 81 -8.30 -12.17 15.53
N GLY A 82 -8.62 -12.14 16.83
CA GLY A 82 -7.69 -12.47 17.92
C GLY A 82 -6.70 -11.36 18.31
N MET A 83 -6.66 -10.26 17.56
CA MET A 83 -5.86 -9.06 17.83
C MET A 83 -6.72 -8.02 18.57
N PRO A 84 -6.19 -7.30 19.58
CA PRO A 84 -6.91 -6.15 20.15
C PRO A 84 -7.14 -5.06 19.10
N LEU A 85 -8.35 -4.49 19.05
CA LEU A 85 -8.67 -3.39 18.13
C LEU A 85 -7.75 -2.18 18.31
N ILE A 86 -7.44 -1.84 19.57
CA ILE A 86 -6.56 -0.74 19.92
C ILE A 86 -5.49 -1.28 20.85
N GLN A 87 -4.22 -1.05 20.52
CA GLN A 87 -3.10 -1.32 21.39
C GLN A 87 -2.16 -0.12 21.38
N ILE A 88 -2.15 0.62 22.49
CA ILE A 88 -1.26 1.76 22.71
C ILE A 88 -0.20 1.31 23.71
N ASN A 89 1.08 1.48 23.37
CA ASN A 89 2.17 1.15 24.27
C ASN A 89 3.20 2.28 24.24
N ASN A 90 3.49 2.88 25.40
CA ASN A 90 4.48 3.95 25.53
C ASN A 90 5.93 3.44 25.69
N ASN A 91 6.17 2.16 25.39
CA ASN A 91 7.53 1.66 25.24
C ASN A 91 8.19 2.43 24.07
N ASN A 92 9.45 2.86 24.22
CA ASN A 92 10.26 3.57 23.22
C ASN A 92 10.42 2.84 21.84
N ARG A 93 9.68 1.75 21.61
CA ARG A 93 9.52 1.05 20.35
C ARG A 93 8.40 1.73 19.56
N ARG A 94 8.78 2.61 18.63
CA ARG A 94 7.88 3.35 17.73
C ARG A 94 6.99 2.48 16.82
N TYR A 95 7.06 1.15 16.91
CA TYR A 95 6.53 0.25 15.89
C TYR A 95 5.81 -0.94 16.50
N TYR A 96 4.66 -1.25 15.91
CA TYR A 96 3.80 -2.37 16.28
C TYR A 96 4.04 -3.57 15.35
N GLU A 97 4.15 -4.76 15.93
CA GLU A 97 4.14 -6.02 15.19
C GLU A 97 3.29 -7.05 15.95
N TYR A 98 2.37 -7.69 15.22
CA TYR A 98 1.49 -8.73 15.73
C TYR A 98 1.54 -9.95 14.81
N LYS A 99 1.68 -11.13 15.39
CA LYS A 99 1.56 -12.42 14.70
C LYS A 99 0.54 -13.28 15.43
N SER A 100 -0.40 -13.86 14.70
CA SER A 100 -1.37 -14.79 15.27
C SER A 100 -0.69 -16.05 15.80
N GLN A 101 -1.20 -16.58 16.91
CA GLN A 101 -0.72 -17.86 17.47
C GLN A 101 -1.00 -19.05 16.55
N ARG A 102 -2.15 -19.01 15.84
CA ARG A 102 -2.46 -20.02 14.81
C ARG A 102 -1.55 -19.83 13.61
N THR A 103 -0.86 -20.90 13.23
CA THR A 103 0.01 -20.96 12.07
C THR A 103 -0.43 -22.12 11.17
N ILE A 104 -0.24 -21.96 9.86
CA ILE A 104 -0.41 -23.00 8.84
C ILE A 104 0.95 -23.19 8.20
N MET A 105 1.54 -24.40 8.30
CA MET A 105 2.88 -24.69 7.78
C MET A 105 3.96 -23.69 8.25
N GLY A 106 3.87 -23.21 9.50
CA GLY A 106 4.78 -22.21 10.06
C GLY A 106 4.52 -20.75 9.65
N ILE A 107 3.52 -20.50 8.80
CA ILE A 107 3.08 -19.15 8.39
C ILE A 107 1.94 -18.70 9.32
N PRO A 108 2.01 -17.53 9.96
CA PRO A 108 0.92 -17.04 10.79
C PRO A 108 -0.32 -16.77 9.95
N LEU A 109 -1.50 -17.11 10.50
CA LEU A 109 -2.78 -16.78 9.88
C LEU A 109 -2.89 -15.26 9.62
N ILE A 110 -2.47 -14.44 10.59
CA ILE A 110 -2.47 -12.98 10.48
C ILE A 110 -1.11 -12.45 10.93
N HIS A 111 -0.51 -11.58 10.11
CA HIS A 111 0.68 -10.81 10.48
C HIS A 111 0.45 -9.34 10.18
N VAL A 112 0.51 -8.50 11.21
CA VAL A 112 0.47 -7.05 11.11
C VAL A 112 1.85 -6.48 11.45
N ASN A 113 2.42 -5.64 10.60
CA ASN A 113 3.74 -5.03 10.82
C ASN A 113 3.76 -3.55 10.39
N HIS A 114 3.88 -2.66 11.37
CA HIS A 114 3.97 -1.21 11.18
C HIS A 114 5.39 -0.65 11.32
N LYS A 115 6.41 -1.51 11.33
CA LYS A 115 7.80 -1.04 11.24
C LYS A 115 8.01 -0.40 9.85
N PRO A 116 8.80 0.68 9.70
CA PRO A 116 8.91 1.41 8.43
C PRO A 116 9.43 0.54 7.30
N PHE A 117 10.36 -0.36 7.63
CA PHE A 117 10.91 -1.41 6.76
C PHE A 117 10.49 -2.82 7.22
N GLY A 118 9.36 -2.90 7.93
CA GLY A 118 8.80 -4.17 8.38
C GLY A 118 8.11 -4.90 7.25
N VAL A 119 8.43 -6.19 7.10
CA VAL A 119 7.71 -7.08 6.19
C VAL A 119 6.69 -7.88 7.01
N ALA A 120 5.41 -7.78 6.64
CA ALA A 120 4.35 -8.65 7.13
C ALA A 120 4.27 -9.90 6.23
N LYS A 121 4.32 -11.09 6.82
CA LYS A 121 4.25 -12.40 6.16
C LYS A 121 3.18 -13.25 6.83
N GLY A 122 2.08 -13.53 6.14
CA GLY A 122 0.98 -14.31 6.72
C GLY A 122 -0.02 -14.76 5.66
N ILE A 123 -1.04 -15.54 6.06
CA ILE A 123 -2.18 -15.81 5.17
C ILE A 123 -2.89 -14.48 4.88
N ILE A 124 -3.16 -13.70 5.92
CA ILE A 124 -3.57 -12.30 5.85
C ILE A 124 -2.41 -11.43 6.34
N ALA A 125 -1.84 -10.61 5.47
CA ALA A 125 -0.68 -9.76 5.77
C ALA A 125 -1.04 -8.28 5.67
N ILE A 126 -0.73 -7.49 6.70
CA ILE A 126 -1.01 -6.05 6.76
C ILE A 126 0.27 -5.30 7.17
N GLY A 127 0.74 -4.39 6.33
CA GLY A 127 1.91 -3.56 6.65
C GLY A 127 2.39 -2.74 5.46
N ASN A 128 3.44 -1.93 5.65
CA ASN A 128 4.01 -1.14 4.54
C ASN A 128 4.47 -2.04 3.39
N ILE A 129 5.14 -3.15 3.74
CA ILE A 129 5.49 -4.24 2.84
C ILE A 129 4.77 -5.49 3.34
N SER A 130 3.87 -6.04 2.53
CA SER A 130 3.09 -7.23 2.89
C SER A 130 3.25 -8.34 1.85
N ILE A 131 3.37 -9.57 2.34
CA ILE A 131 3.48 -10.79 1.55
C ILE A 131 2.51 -11.82 2.14
N GLY A 132 1.50 -12.23 1.37
CA GLY A 132 0.52 -13.18 1.88
C GLY A 132 -0.40 -13.77 0.84
N VAL A 133 -1.37 -14.58 1.28
CA VAL A 133 -2.46 -14.99 0.38
C VAL A 133 -3.35 -13.80 0.08
N ILE A 134 -3.74 -13.08 1.13
CA ILE A 134 -4.42 -11.79 1.08
C ILE A 134 -3.48 -10.74 1.67
N SER A 135 -3.09 -9.74 0.88
CA SER A 135 -2.05 -8.78 1.24
C SER A 135 -2.55 -7.34 1.17
N PHE A 136 -2.35 -6.57 2.24
CA PHE A 136 -2.70 -5.15 2.34
C PHE A 136 -1.44 -4.33 2.67
N GLY A 137 -1.09 -3.34 1.84
CA GLY A 137 0.09 -2.52 2.11
C GLY A 137 0.38 -1.44 1.07
N CYS A 138 1.45 -0.68 1.27
CA CYS A 138 1.94 0.22 0.22
C CYS A 138 2.54 -0.59 -0.93
N VAL A 139 3.36 -1.60 -0.58
CA VAL A 139 3.87 -2.63 -1.48
C VAL A 139 3.29 -3.97 -1.02
N SER A 140 2.49 -4.60 -1.88
CA SER A 140 1.77 -5.83 -1.54
C SER A 140 2.06 -6.95 -2.55
N ILE A 141 2.33 -8.16 -2.06
CA ILE A 141 2.59 -9.35 -2.88
C ILE A 141 1.72 -10.50 -2.39
N GLY A 142 0.97 -11.15 -3.29
CA GLY A 142 0.11 -12.25 -2.87
C GLY A 142 -0.70 -12.96 -3.94
N VAL A 143 -1.71 -13.70 -3.50
CA VAL A 143 -2.74 -14.23 -4.42
C VAL A 143 -3.76 -13.14 -4.72
N ILE A 144 -4.17 -12.42 -3.68
CA ILE A 144 -4.99 -11.22 -3.74
C ILE A 144 -4.23 -10.09 -3.03
N SER A 145 -4.02 -8.98 -3.72
CA SER A 145 -3.20 -7.87 -3.22
C SER A 145 -3.88 -6.52 -3.38
N PHE A 146 -3.79 -5.70 -2.33
CA PHE A 146 -4.28 -4.34 -2.27
C PHE A 146 -3.16 -3.40 -1.84
N GLY A 147 -2.79 -2.45 -2.69
CA GLY A 147 -1.76 -1.47 -2.35
C GLY A 147 -1.45 -0.46 -3.43
N ALA A 148 -0.62 0.53 -3.12
CA ALA A 148 -0.17 1.50 -4.14
C ALA A 148 0.61 0.79 -5.26
N ILE A 149 1.51 -0.12 -4.87
CA ILE A 149 2.20 -1.06 -5.75
C ILE A 149 1.76 -2.46 -5.34
N SER A 150 1.12 -3.19 -6.25
CA SER A 150 0.55 -4.50 -5.96
C SER A 150 0.97 -5.52 -7.00
N PHE A 151 1.37 -6.70 -6.51
CA PHE A 151 1.69 -7.89 -7.30
C PHE A 151 0.78 -9.03 -6.82
N ALA A 152 0.01 -9.62 -7.73
CA ALA A 152 -0.91 -10.68 -7.39
C ALA A 152 -0.90 -11.81 -8.41
N VAL A 153 -1.20 -13.03 -7.98
CA VAL A 153 -1.47 -14.12 -8.93
C VAL A 153 -2.89 -13.99 -9.48
N LEU A 154 -3.89 -13.80 -8.60
CA LEU A 154 -5.30 -13.79 -8.98
C LEU A 154 -5.83 -12.36 -9.18
N LEU A 155 -5.75 -11.51 -8.14
CA LEU A 155 -6.37 -10.18 -8.18
C LEU A 155 -5.45 -9.11 -7.57
N SER A 156 -5.12 -8.08 -8.36
CA SER A 156 -4.31 -6.94 -7.93
C SER A 156 -5.09 -5.64 -8.04
N LEU A 157 -5.14 -4.89 -6.94
CA LEU A 157 -5.77 -3.56 -6.87
C LEU A 157 -4.74 -2.52 -6.41
N GLY A 158 -4.47 -1.52 -7.24
CA GLY A 158 -3.48 -0.50 -6.91
C GLY A 158 -3.27 0.62 -7.91
N ALA A 159 -2.38 1.57 -7.61
CA ALA A 159 -1.97 2.56 -8.60
C ALA A 159 -1.13 1.90 -9.70
N LEU A 160 -0.18 1.05 -9.29
CA LEU A 160 0.56 0.11 -10.12
C LEU A 160 0.11 -1.30 -9.75
N ALA A 161 -0.61 -1.96 -10.65
CA ALA A 161 -1.19 -3.27 -10.42
C ALA A 161 -0.67 -4.29 -11.44
N LEU A 162 -0.02 -5.34 -10.94
CA LEU A 162 0.53 -6.45 -11.73
C LEU A 162 -0.15 -7.75 -11.29
N ALA A 163 -0.88 -8.39 -12.20
CA ALA A 163 -1.65 -9.59 -11.88
C ALA A 163 -1.45 -10.73 -12.88
N GLY A 164 -1.54 -11.98 -12.41
CA GLY A 164 -1.67 -13.13 -13.32
C GLY A 164 -3.03 -13.17 -14.02
N VAL A 165 -4.13 -12.90 -13.30
CA VAL A 165 -5.50 -13.03 -13.83
C VAL A 165 -6.18 -11.66 -13.97
N PHE A 166 -6.43 -10.95 -12.87
CA PHE A 166 -7.17 -9.66 -12.87
C PHE A 166 -6.36 -8.52 -12.25
N ALA A 167 -6.17 -7.42 -12.98
CA ALA A 167 -5.57 -6.19 -12.45
C ALA A 167 -6.53 -5.00 -12.59
N ILE A 168 -6.65 -4.20 -11.53
CA ILE A 168 -7.40 -2.95 -11.53
C ILE A 168 -6.49 -1.84 -10.98
N GLY A 169 -6.29 -0.77 -11.75
CA GLY A 169 -5.40 0.30 -11.29
C GLY A 169 -5.21 1.49 -12.21
N GLY A 170 -4.35 2.43 -11.79
CA GLY A 170 -3.92 3.53 -12.67
C GLY A 170 -3.15 3.00 -13.88
N VAL A 171 -2.15 2.16 -13.60
CA VAL A 171 -1.45 1.32 -14.56
C VAL A 171 -1.71 -0.13 -14.17
N ALA A 172 -2.43 -0.86 -15.02
CA ALA A 172 -2.83 -2.23 -14.81
C ALA A 172 -2.21 -3.14 -15.86
N VAL A 173 -1.46 -4.16 -15.41
CA VAL A 173 -0.87 -5.18 -16.28
C VAL A 173 -1.33 -6.54 -15.79
N ALA A 174 -2.03 -7.28 -16.65
CA ALA A 174 -2.63 -8.58 -16.28
C ALA A 174 -2.39 -9.66 -17.33
N GLY A 175 -2.32 -10.92 -16.91
CA GLY A 175 -2.32 -12.04 -17.86
C GLY A 175 -3.64 -12.18 -18.63
N LEU A 176 -4.80 -11.97 -17.97
CA LEU A 176 -6.11 -12.07 -18.63
C LEU A 176 -6.83 -10.72 -18.71
N PHE A 177 -7.10 -10.08 -17.58
CA PHE A 177 -8.04 -8.95 -17.50
C PHE A 177 -7.42 -7.72 -16.84
N ALA A 178 -7.39 -6.60 -17.55
CA ALA A 178 -6.89 -5.33 -17.02
C ALA A 178 -7.93 -4.21 -17.13
N LEU A 179 -8.17 -3.52 -16.02
CA LEU A 179 -9.01 -2.32 -15.97
C LEU A 179 -8.18 -1.15 -15.43
N GLY A 180 -8.11 -0.02 -16.14
CA GLY A 180 -7.30 1.09 -15.63
C GLY A 180 -7.12 2.30 -16.53
N GLY A 181 -6.31 3.25 -16.09
CA GLY A 181 -5.90 4.38 -16.94
C GLY A 181 -5.05 3.90 -18.11
N ALA A 182 -3.97 3.19 -17.82
CA ALA A 182 -3.17 2.45 -18.79
C ALA A 182 -3.31 0.94 -18.50
N ALA A 183 -4.03 0.22 -19.34
CA ALA A 183 -4.39 -1.17 -19.16
C ALA A 183 -3.75 -2.06 -20.24
N TYR A 184 -2.92 -3.01 -19.81
CA TYR A 184 -2.25 -3.98 -20.67
C TYR A 184 -2.65 -5.38 -20.24
N SER A 185 -3.18 -6.18 -21.16
CA SER A 185 -3.50 -7.58 -20.83
C SER A 185 -3.25 -8.57 -21.94
N GLY A 186 -3.17 -9.85 -21.57
CA GLY A 186 -3.07 -10.95 -22.52
C GLY A 186 -4.40 -11.37 -23.14
N TYR A 187 -5.55 -10.90 -22.65
CA TYR A 187 -6.87 -11.31 -23.15
C TYR A 187 -7.81 -10.13 -23.38
N VAL A 188 -8.27 -9.43 -22.33
CA VAL A 188 -9.18 -8.28 -22.43
C VAL A 188 -8.70 -7.09 -21.59
N SER A 189 -8.76 -5.88 -22.13
CA SER A 189 -8.47 -4.65 -21.39
C SER A 189 -9.47 -3.54 -21.62
N ILE A 190 -9.76 -2.76 -20.58
CA ILE A 190 -10.63 -1.59 -20.64
C ILE A 190 -9.96 -0.43 -19.91
N GLY A 191 -9.88 0.74 -20.53
CA GLY A 191 -9.16 1.86 -19.94
C GLY A 191 -9.02 3.10 -20.78
N GLY A 192 -8.21 4.06 -20.35
CA GLY A 192 -7.85 5.22 -21.17
C GLY A 192 -6.96 4.81 -22.34
N ALA A 193 -5.86 4.11 -22.05
CA ALA A 193 -5.00 3.44 -23.01
C ALA A 193 -5.07 1.92 -22.77
N ALA A 194 -5.83 1.22 -23.61
CA ALA A 194 -6.12 -0.21 -23.50
C ALA A 194 -5.38 -1.00 -24.59
N MET A 195 -4.55 -1.96 -24.19
CA MET A 195 -3.91 -2.91 -25.10
C MET A 195 -4.22 -4.34 -24.65
N ALA A 196 -4.70 -5.17 -25.55
CA ALA A 196 -5.04 -6.56 -25.30
C ALA A 196 -4.88 -7.43 -26.56
N LYS A 197 -4.99 -8.75 -26.42
CA LYS A 197 -4.99 -9.65 -27.59
C LYS A 197 -6.36 -9.76 -28.24
N GLU A 198 -7.41 -10.04 -27.46
CA GLU A 198 -8.76 -10.29 -28.00
C GLU A 198 -9.60 -9.02 -28.08
N PHE A 199 -9.80 -8.33 -26.96
CA PHE A 199 -10.69 -7.18 -26.90
C PHE A 199 -10.12 -6.02 -26.08
N ALA A 200 -10.15 -4.82 -26.65
CA ALA A 200 -9.77 -3.58 -25.98
C ALA A 200 -10.86 -2.50 -26.12
N CYS A 201 -11.18 -1.80 -25.04
CA CYS A 201 -12.11 -0.67 -25.07
C CYS A 201 -11.53 0.54 -24.34
N GLY A 202 -11.51 1.72 -24.97
CA GLY A 202 -10.87 2.89 -24.38
C GLY A 202 -10.63 4.07 -25.28
N GLY A 203 -10.04 5.16 -24.77
CA GLY A 203 -9.65 6.30 -25.62
C GLY A 203 -8.65 5.89 -26.71
N TYR A 204 -7.60 5.17 -26.32
CA TYR A 204 -6.74 4.42 -27.25
C TYR A 204 -6.93 2.92 -27.03
N ALA A 205 -7.28 2.17 -28.09
CA ALA A 205 -7.54 0.73 -27.98
C ALA A 205 -6.78 -0.08 -29.05
N ARG A 206 -5.99 -1.06 -28.62
CA ARG A 206 -5.27 -1.98 -29.50
C ARG A 206 -5.55 -3.44 -29.15
N ALA A 207 -6.24 -4.16 -30.03
CA ALA A 207 -6.56 -5.59 -29.88
C ALA A 207 -7.10 -6.16 -31.20
N LYS A 208 -7.42 -7.46 -31.25
CA LYS A 208 -8.12 -8.06 -32.40
C LYS A 208 -9.47 -7.37 -32.66
N VAL A 209 -10.23 -7.12 -31.58
CA VAL A 209 -11.45 -6.32 -31.57
C VAL A 209 -11.22 -5.08 -30.71
N ALA A 210 -11.46 -3.88 -31.23
CA ALA A 210 -11.31 -2.66 -30.45
C ALA A 210 -12.47 -1.67 -30.62
N ILE A 211 -12.81 -0.96 -29.54
CA ILE A 211 -13.78 0.14 -29.56
C ILE A 211 -13.15 1.33 -28.83
N GLY A 212 -13.11 2.50 -29.45
CA GLY A 212 -12.44 3.65 -28.83
C GLY A 212 -12.33 4.90 -29.68
N ASP A 213 -11.69 5.96 -29.19
CA ASP A 213 -11.48 7.17 -30.02
C ASP A 213 -10.45 6.89 -31.11
N LYS A 214 -9.34 6.26 -30.71
CA LYS A 214 -8.26 5.82 -31.57
C LYS A 214 -8.07 4.32 -31.47
N ILE A 215 -8.19 3.60 -32.58
CA ILE A 215 -8.03 2.14 -32.57
C ILE A 215 -6.95 1.63 -33.52
N ASN A 216 -6.33 0.52 -33.12
CA ASN A 216 -5.54 -0.35 -33.99
C ASN A 216 -6.01 -1.80 -33.79
N ALA A 217 -6.82 -2.30 -34.72
CA ALA A 217 -7.48 -3.58 -34.56
C ALA A 217 -7.82 -4.26 -35.89
N LYS A 218 -8.11 -5.56 -35.88
CA LYS A 218 -8.62 -6.23 -37.08
C LYS A 218 -10.03 -5.75 -37.41
N VAL A 219 -10.90 -5.70 -36.40
CA VAL A 219 -12.27 -5.17 -36.49
C VAL A 219 -12.52 -4.23 -35.32
N GLY A 220 -13.34 -3.21 -35.54
CA GLY A 220 -13.66 -2.30 -34.46
C GLY A 220 -14.39 -1.04 -34.88
N TYR A 221 -14.74 -0.24 -33.88
CA TYR A 221 -15.40 1.04 -34.04
C TYR A 221 -14.51 2.15 -33.50
N TYR A 222 -14.39 3.25 -34.25
CA TYR A 222 -13.61 4.40 -33.83
C TYR A 222 -14.28 5.75 -34.04
N TYR A 223 -13.95 6.74 -33.22
CA TYR A 223 -14.50 8.10 -33.34
C TYR A 223 -13.56 9.07 -34.07
N GLU A 224 -12.26 9.04 -33.74
CA GLU A 224 -11.27 9.95 -34.32
C GLU A 224 -10.47 9.28 -35.44
N SER A 225 -9.77 8.19 -35.14
CA SER A 225 -8.91 7.50 -36.10
C SER A 225 -8.86 5.99 -35.87
N GLY A 226 -8.81 5.21 -36.95
CA GLY A 226 -8.79 3.75 -36.85
C GLY A 226 -7.97 3.13 -37.95
N HIS A 227 -7.15 2.15 -37.56
CA HIS A 227 -6.37 1.33 -38.47
C HIS A 227 -6.80 -0.13 -38.31
N GLY A 228 -7.17 -0.77 -39.42
CA GLY A 228 -7.69 -2.13 -39.41
C GLY A 228 -8.38 -2.54 -40.70
N GLU A 229 -8.43 -3.84 -40.97
CA GLU A 229 -9.11 -4.41 -42.14
C GLU A 229 -10.62 -4.10 -42.14
N TYR A 230 -11.23 -4.13 -40.95
CA TYR A 230 -12.67 -3.93 -40.74
C TYR A 230 -12.97 -2.81 -39.73
N ALA A 231 -12.04 -1.87 -39.54
CA ALA A 231 -12.23 -0.70 -38.68
C ALA A 231 -13.27 0.26 -39.30
N ARG A 232 -14.29 0.66 -38.53
CA ARG A 232 -15.34 1.59 -38.99
C ARG A 232 -15.39 2.85 -38.14
N LYS A 233 -15.45 4.00 -38.80
CA LYS A 233 -15.74 5.27 -38.14
C LYS A 233 -17.20 5.26 -37.67
N VAL A 234 -17.42 5.62 -36.41
CA VAL A 234 -18.76 5.86 -35.85
C VAL A 234 -19.20 7.24 -36.27
N VAL A 235 -20.41 7.33 -36.82
CA VAL A 235 -21.05 8.60 -37.20
C VAL A 235 -21.99 9.02 -36.07
N GLU A 236 -22.01 10.31 -35.73
CA GLU A 236 -22.92 10.83 -34.72
C GLU A 236 -24.37 10.42 -35.00
N GLY A 237 -25.11 10.00 -33.96
CA GLY A 237 -26.48 9.51 -34.08
C GLY A 237 -26.65 8.07 -34.55
N THR A 238 -25.56 7.31 -34.79
CA THR A 238 -25.64 5.88 -35.14
C THR A 238 -25.39 4.98 -33.95
N GLN A 239 -26.26 3.97 -33.78
CA GLN A 239 -26.04 2.92 -32.79
C GLN A 239 -24.99 1.94 -33.29
N LEU A 240 -24.05 1.57 -32.41
CA LEU A 240 -23.07 0.54 -32.71
C LEU A 240 -23.76 -0.82 -32.80
N SER A 241 -23.45 -1.58 -33.85
CA SER A 241 -23.99 -2.93 -34.07
C SER A 241 -22.99 -4.00 -33.62
N LYS A 242 -23.41 -4.83 -32.67
CA LYS A 242 -22.64 -6.01 -32.25
C LYS A 242 -22.48 -7.05 -33.37
N ASP A 243 -23.50 -7.20 -34.22
CA ASP A 243 -23.53 -8.22 -35.28
C ASP A 243 -22.44 -8.01 -36.32
N TYR A 244 -22.10 -6.74 -36.59
CA TYR A 244 -20.98 -6.42 -37.47
C TYR A 244 -19.66 -7.03 -36.97
N ILE A 245 -19.36 -6.87 -35.67
CA ILE A 245 -18.16 -7.44 -35.06
C ILE A 245 -18.23 -8.97 -35.07
N PHE A 246 -19.35 -9.54 -34.64
CA PHE A 246 -19.51 -10.98 -34.49
C PHE A 246 -19.47 -11.74 -35.83
N ASN A 247 -19.94 -11.11 -36.91
CA ASN A 247 -19.84 -11.69 -38.26
C ASN A 247 -18.41 -11.65 -38.81
N LYS A 248 -17.59 -10.68 -38.39
CA LYS A 248 -16.19 -10.54 -38.85
C LYS A 248 -15.19 -11.32 -38.02
N VAL A 249 -15.54 -11.66 -36.78
CA VAL A 249 -14.72 -12.48 -35.89
C VAL A 249 -15.60 -13.55 -35.23
N PRO A 250 -16.02 -14.57 -35.99
CA PRO A 250 -16.88 -15.64 -35.47
C PRO A 250 -16.22 -16.44 -34.34
N GLU A 251 -14.88 -16.51 -34.32
CA GLU A 251 -14.11 -17.26 -33.32
C GLU A 251 -14.02 -16.61 -31.93
N LEU A 252 -14.70 -15.47 -31.69
CA LEU A 252 -14.77 -14.86 -30.36
C LEU A 252 -15.47 -15.79 -29.36
N SER A 253 -14.90 -15.90 -28.17
CA SER A 253 -15.54 -16.60 -27.05
C SER A 253 -16.83 -15.90 -26.62
N ASP A 254 -17.80 -16.66 -26.12
CA ASP A 254 -19.07 -16.12 -25.60
C ASP A 254 -18.86 -15.10 -24.50
N PHE A 255 -17.82 -15.30 -23.69
CA PHE A 255 -17.43 -14.34 -22.65
C PHE A 255 -17.05 -12.99 -23.24
N VAL A 256 -16.18 -12.97 -24.27
CA VAL A 256 -15.75 -11.72 -24.92
C VAL A 256 -16.91 -11.08 -25.68
N ARG A 257 -17.76 -11.88 -26.33
CA ARG A 257 -19.00 -11.39 -26.95
C ARG A 257 -19.87 -10.67 -25.93
N GLY A 258 -20.12 -11.26 -24.77
CA GLY A 258 -20.90 -10.65 -23.69
C GLY A 258 -20.29 -9.34 -23.15
N LEU A 259 -18.96 -9.22 -23.13
CA LEU A 259 -18.30 -7.94 -22.78
C LEU A 259 -18.49 -6.88 -23.86
N ILE A 260 -18.33 -7.26 -25.13
CA ILE A 260 -18.56 -6.35 -26.27
C ILE A 260 -20.00 -5.83 -26.26
N GLU A 261 -20.98 -6.69 -26.03
CA GLU A 261 -22.39 -6.29 -25.93
C GLU A 261 -22.62 -5.24 -24.85
N LYS A 262 -22.04 -5.45 -23.66
CA LYS A 262 -22.14 -4.50 -22.54
C LYS A 262 -21.46 -3.18 -22.86
N CYS A 263 -20.27 -3.21 -23.47
CA CYS A 263 -19.57 -2.01 -23.89
C CYS A 263 -20.40 -1.22 -24.92
N ILE A 264 -20.91 -1.88 -25.95
CA ILE A 264 -21.77 -1.26 -26.97
C ILE A 264 -23.05 -0.69 -26.35
N TYR A 265 -23.69 -1.42 -25.43
CA TYR A 265 -24.89 -0.96 -24.73
C TYR A 265 -24.62 0.31 -23.92
N LEU A 266 -23.53 0.34 -23.14
CA LEU A 266 -23.15 1.52 -22.35
C LEU A 266 -22.86 2.72 -23.25
N ILE A 267 -22.08 2.52 -24.31
CA ILE A 267 -21.75 3.56 -25.29
C ILE A 267 -23.03 4.12 -25.92
N ASN A 268 -23.90 3.26 -26.45
CA ASN A 268 -25.16 3.69 -27.08
C ASN A 268 -26.08 4.43 -26.11
N ASN A 269 -26.11 4.06 -24.83
CA ASN A 269 -26.91 4.75 -23.81
C ASN A 269 -26.33 6.11 -23.42
N ASP A 270 -25.00 6.24 -23.31
CA ASP A 270 -24.38 7.53 -23.02
C ASP A 270 -24.74 8.54 -24.12
N TYR A 271 -24.75 8.13 -25.39
CA TYR A 271 -25.19 8.99 -26.51
C TYR A 271 -26.67 9.41 -26.47
N MET A 272 -27.54 8.65 -25.78
CA MET A 272 -28.97 9.00 -25.65
C MET A 272 -29.24 10.06 -24.58
N HIS A 273 -28.28 10.33 -23.69
CA HIS A 273 -28.43 11.30 -22.59
C HIS A 273 -27.87 12.70 -22.89
N PHE A 274 -27.16 12.87 -24.01
CA PHE A 274 -26.60 14.16 -24.44
C PHE A 274 -27.36 14.84 -25.59
N ASN A 275 -28.52 14.29 -25.99
CA ASN A 275 -29.45 14.90 -26.97
C ASN A 275 -30.72 15.43 -26.30
#